data_AF-A0A562NG24-F1
#
_entry.id   AF-A0A562NG24-F1
#
_cell.length_a   1.000
_cell.length_b   1.000
_cell.length_c   1.000
_cell.angle_alpha   90.00
_cell.angle_beta   90.00
_cell.angle_gamma   90.00
#
_symmetry.space_group_name_H-M   'P 1'
#
loop_
_entity.id
_entity.type
_entity.pdbx_description
1 polymer ?
#
loop_
_entity_poly.entity_id
_entity_poly.type
_entity_poly.pdbx_seq_one_letter_code
_entity_poly.pdbx_strand_id
1 'polypeptide(L)'
;MKKLIATVLLTGLPLAALAEGSAIMVHDGYARAANPRSGAAFMTLMNSGTADCTLASVQTPASEKAELHTSKEVDGVMKMLPADPIVVPAGGEATLARGGDHVMLMGLTQPLANGDEVALTLDFGDCGTVEAKLPVDNDRKADAGGESHAH
;
A
#
# COMPACT_ATOMS: atom_id res chain seq x y z
N MET A 1 69.27 -23.93 -5.69
CA MET A 1 68.57 -24.08 -4.39
C MET A 1 68.25 -22.69 -3.85
N LYS A 2 66.97 -22.27 -3.81
CA LYS A 2 66.33 -21.41 -2.78
C LYS A 2 64.92 -20.97 -3.24
N LYS A 3 63.93 -21.70 -2.71
CA LYS A 3 62.58 -21.35 -2.22
C LYS A 3 61.65 -20.43 -3.04
N LEU A 4 60.60 -21.06 -3.58
CA LEU A 4 59.30 -20.46 -3.95
C LEU A 4 58.51 -20.11 -2.67
N ILE A 5 57.92 -18.91 -2.62
CA ILE A 5 56.86 -18.56 -1.66
C ILE A 5 55.73 -17.95 -2.49
N ALA A 6 54.64 -18.69 -2.63
CA ALA A 6 53.40 -18.23 -3.26
C ALA A 6 52.44 -17.82 -2.14
N THR A 7 52.22 -16.51 -1.99
CA THR A 7 51.20 -15.96 -1.10
C THR A 7 49.89 -15.84 -1.88
N VAL A 8 48.94 -16.73 -1.59
CA VAL A 8 47.57 -16.63 -2.10
C VAL A 8 46.82 -15.60 -1.26
N LEU A 9 46.58 -14.41 -1.84
CA LEU A 9 45.67 -13.41 -1.28
C LEU A 9 44.23 -13.87 -1.58
N LEU A 10 43.51 -14.28 -0.55
CA LEU A 10 42.08 -14.60 -0.63
C LEU A 10 41.30 -13.28 -0.64
N THR A 11 41.01 -12.75 -1.83
CA THR A 11 40.13 -11.59 -2.01
C THR A 11 38.69 -12.01 -1.70
N GLY A 12 38.17 -11.59 -0.56
CA GLY A 12 36.74 -11.71 -0.23
C GLY A 12 35.91 -10.88 -1.21
N LEU A 13 35.03 -11.55 -1.96
CA LEU A 13 33.99 -10.89 -2.74
C LEU A 13 33.00 -10.24 -1.76
N PRO A 14 32.71 -8.93 -1.86
CA PRO A 14 31.56 -8.38 -1.16
C PRO A 14 30.32 -8.99 -1.79
N LEU A 15 29.56 -9.75 -1.00
CA LEU A 15 28.23 -10.16 -1.36
C LEU A 15 27.39 -8.88 -1.41
N ALA A 16 27.21 -8.32 -2.61
CA ALA A 16 26.27 -7.25 -2.83
C ALA A 16 24.89 -7.83 -2.49
N ALA A 17 24.35 -7.43 -1.33
CA ALA A 17 22.96 -7.68 -1.01
C ALA A 17 22.14 -7.04 -2.13
N LEU A 18 21.55 -7.88 -2.98
CA LEU A 18 20.54 -7.45 -3.91
C LEU A 18 19.41 -6.91 -3.03
N ALA A 19 19.25 -5.59 -2.99
CA ALA A 19 17.99 -5.00 -2.60
C ALA A 19 17.01 -5.44 -3.68
N GLU A 20 16.38 -6.60 -3.48
CA GLU A 20 15.23 -7.01 -4.26
C GLU A 20 14.20 -5.89 -4.06
N GLY A 21 14.01 -5.08 -5.11
CA GLY A 21 12.92 -4.12 -5.13
C GLY A 21 11.64 -4.86 -4.75
N SER A 22 10.83 -4.25 -3.90
CA SER A 22 9.58 -4.83 -3.42
C SER A 22 8.79 -5.37 -4.62
N ALA A 23 8.48 -6.68 -4.60
CA ALA A 23 7.74 -7.35 -5.68
C ALA A 23 6.26 -6.95 -5.74
N ILE A 24 5.91 -5.85 -5.06
CA ILE A 24 4.57 -5.33 -4.91
C ILE A 24 4.36 -4.22 -5.92
N MET A 25 3.29 -4.33 -6.69
CA MET A 25 2.83 -3.32 -7.62
C MET A 25 1.49 -2.77 -7.18
N VAL A 26 1.32 -1.46 -7.30
CA VAL A 26 0.05 -0.77 -7.07
C VAL A 26 -0.66 -0.63 -8.41
N HIS A 27 -1.87 -1.18 -8.52
CA HIS A 27 -2.70 -1.11 -9.70
C HIS A 27 -4.03 -0.41 -9.40
N ASP A 28 -4.53 0.32 -10.41
CA ASP A 28 -5.80 1.03 -10.38
C ASP A 28 -6.05 1.88 -9.12
N GLY A 29 -4.98 2.47 -8.58
CA GLY A 29 -5.06 3.25 -7.36
C GLY A 29 -5.66 4.63 -7.59
N TYR A 30 -6.52 5.08 -6.67
CA TYR A 30 -7.07 6.43 -6.66
C TYR A 30 -7.38 6.88 -5.23
N ALA A 31 -7.39 8.19 -5.02
CA ALA A 31 -7.85 8.81 -3.79
C ALA A 31 -9.14 9.60 -4.03
N ARG A 32 -9.96 9.76 -3.00
CA ARG A 32 -11.14 10.64 -3.04
C ARG A 32 -11.41 11.30 -1.71
N ALA A 33 -12.01 12.47 -1.75
CA ALA A 33 -12.52 13.17 -0.58
C ALA A 33 -13.76 12.45 -0.01
N ALA A 34 -13.80 12.35 1.31
CA ALA A 34 -15.03 12.04 2.05
C ALA A 34 -15.68 13.34 2.57
N ASN A 35 -14.85 14.30 3.00
CA ASN A 35 -15.21 15.67 3.35
C ASN A 35 -13.94 16.55 3.24
N PRO A 36 -13.99 17.86 3.52
CA PRO A 36 -12.83 18.75 3.37
C PRO A 36 -11.60 18.41 4.25
N ARG A 37 -11.75 17.59 5.29
CA ARG A 37 -10.69 17.23 6.24
C ARG A 37 -10.35 15.73 6.25
N SER A 38 -11.06 14.90 5.50
CA SER A 38 -10.76 13.47 5.39
C SER A 38 -11.05 12.91 4.01
N GLY A 39 -10.28 11.90 3.61
CA GLY A 39 -10.44 11.16 2.37
C GLY A 39 -10.14 9.68 2.56
N ALA A 40 -10.22 8.93 1.46
CA ALA A 40 -9.77 7.55 1.43
C ALA A 40 -9.01 7.28 0.14
N ALA A 41 -8.03 6.39 0.20
CA ALA A 41 -7.35 5.85 -0.95
C ALA A 41 -7.64 4.36 -1.12
N PHE A 42 -7.83 3.99 -2.38
CA PHE A 42 -8.22 2.67 -2.86
C PHE A 42 -7.21 2.24 -3.91
N MET A 43 -6.91 0.95 -3.97
CA MET A 43 -5.95 0.38 -4.91
C MET A 43 -6.01 -1.15 -4.89
N THR A 44 -5.49 -1.79 -5.94
CA THR A 44 -5.16 -3.21 -5.91
C THR A 44 -3.66 -3.37 -5.73
N LEU A 45 -3.26 -4.19 -4.76
CA LEU A 45 -1.86 -4.52 -4.49
C LEU A 45 -1.59 -5.90 -5.09
N MET A 46 -0.65 -5.98 -6.03
CA MET A 46 -0.28 -7.24 -6.68
C MET A 46 1.13 -7.65 -6.22
N ASN A 47 1.28 -8.88 -5.75
CA ASN A 47 2.55 -9.43 -5.32
C ASN A 47 3.07 -10.43 -6.36
N SER A 48 4.06 -10.04 -7.15
CA SER A 48 4.73 -10.94 -8.10
C SER A 48 5.87 -11.75 -7.47
N GLY A 49 6.06 -11.64 -6.16
CA GLY A 49 7.08 -12.35 -5.40
C GLY A 49 6.70 -13.79 -5.08
N THR A 50 7.63 -14.49 -4.43
CA THR A 50 7.49 -15.91 -4.03
C THR A 50 7.14 -16.10 -2.55
N ALA A 51 7.02 -15.00 -1.79
CA ALA A 51 6.61 -15.00 -0.39
C ALA A 51 5.48 -13.99 -0.18
N ASP A 52 4.64 -14.25 0.83
CA ASP A 52 3.58 -13.33 1.23
C ASP A 52 4.17 -12.04 1.76
N CYS A 53 3.53 -10.91 1.42
CA CYS A 53 3.88 -9.60 1.93
C CYS A 53 2.71 -9.03 2.72
N THR A 54 2.97 -8.25 3.75
CA THR A 54 1.89 -7.71 4.60
C THR A 54 2.00 -6.21 4.65
N LEU A 55 1.00 -5.49 4.13
CA LEU A 55 0.88 -4.05 4.29
C LEU A 55 0.61 -3.74 5.75
N ALA A 56 1.64 -3.28 6.45
CA ALA A 56 1.61 -3.01 7.88
C ALA A 56 1.13 -1.58 8.19
N SER A 57 1.55 -0.62 7.37
CA SER A 57 1.18 0.78 7.57
C SER A 57 1.28 1.60 6.28
N VAL A 58 0.69 2.79 6.30
CA VAL A 58 0.75 3.76 5.21
C VAL A 58 1.10 5.12 5.76
N GLN A 59 1.97 5.86 5.07
CA GLN A 59 2.26 7.25 5.36
C GLN A 59 1.99 8.14 4.14
N THR A 60 1.70 9.42 4.41
CA THR A 60 1.54 10.42 3.36
C THR A 60 1.78 11.83 3.91
N PRO A 61 2.35 12.74 3.12
CA PRO A 61 2.35 14.18 3.46
C PRO A 61 0.99 14.86 3.27
N ALA A 62 0.01 14.20 2.62
CA ALA A 62 -1.29 14.79 2.31
C ALA A 62 -2.25 14.88 3.52
N SER A 63 -1.93 14.20 4.63
CA SER A 63 -2.79 14.12 5.82
C SER A 63 -1.98 14.00 7.10
N GLU A 64 -2.54 14.45 8.22
CA GLU A 64 -1.97 14.27 9.55
C GLU A 64 -1.85 12.78 9.94
N LYS A 65 -2.78 11.92 9.49
CA LYS A 65 -2.75 10.47 9.72
C LYS A 65 -3.28 9.70 8.51
N ALA A 66 -2.61 8.60 8.18
CA ALA A 66 -3.10 7.58 7.27
C ALA A 66 -3.18 6.24 8.01
N GLU A 67 -4.34 5.57 7.93
CA GLU A 67 -4.62 4.35 8.67
C GLU A 67 -5.28 3.30 7.76
N LEU A 68 -4.99 2.03 7.98
CA LEU A 68 -5.72 0.94 7.33
C LEU A 68 -7.07 0.76 8.01
N HIS A 69 -8.14 0.82 7.25
CA HIS A 69 -9.52 0.69 7.74
C HIS A 69 -10.25 -0.36 6.92
N THR A 70 -11.23 -1.02 7.53
CA THR A 70 -12.16 -1.94 6.88
C THR A 70 -13.58 -1.47 7.12
N SER A 71 -14.47 -1.78 6.17
CA SER A 71 -15.89 -1.48 6.30
C SER A 71 -16.64 -2.75 6.69
N LYS A 72 -17.35 -2.71 7.81
CA LYS A 72 -18.10 -3.87 8.30
C LYS A 72 -19.51 -3.46 8.72
N GLU A 73 -20.48 -4.27 8.37
CA GLU A 73 -21.84 -4.14 8.91
C GLU A 73 -21.84 -4.60 10.37
N VAL A 74 -22.26 -3.71 11.27
CA VAL A 74 -22.45 -4.00 12.68
C VAL A 74 -23.83 -3.49 13.06
N ASP A 75 -24.73 -4.40 13.38
CA ASP A 75 -26.12 -4.13 13.74
C ASP A 75 -26.91 -3.38 12.64
N GLY A 76 -26.72 -3.77 11.37
CA GLY A 76 -27.39 -3.15 10.22
C GLY A 76 -26.84 -1.77 9.84
N VAL A 77 -25.74 -1.33 10.46
CA VAL A 77 -25.05 -0.07 10.17
C VAL A 77 -23.64 -0.37 9.68
N MET A 78 -23.29 0.15 8.50
CA MET A 78 -21.91 0.10 8.01
C MET A 78 -21.01 0.99 8.87
N LYS A 79 -19.97 0.39 9.46
CA LYS A 79 -18.95 1.08 10.26
C LYS A 79 -17.59 0.96 9.58
N MET A 80 -16.85 2.06 9.57
CA MET A 80 -15.42 2.09 9.19
C MET A 80 -14.62 1.93 10.48
N LEU A 81 -13.82 0.88 10.55
CA LEU A 81 -13.04 0.50 11.73
C LEU A 81 -11.57 0.32 11.32
N PRO A 82 -10.60 0.58 12.21
CA PRO A 82 -9.22 0.20 11.95
C PRO A 82 -9.12 -1.28 11.57
N ALA A 83 -8.36 -1.57 10.53
CA ALA A 83 -8.08 -2.91 10.05
C ALA A 83 -6.76 -3.44 10.60
N ASP A 84 -6.65 -4.76 10.72
CA ASP A 84 -5.37 -5.44 10.85
C ASP A 84 -4.51 -5.21 9.59
N PRO A 85 -3.18 -5.47 9.67
CA PRO A 85 -2.33 -5.47 8.49
C PRO A 85 -2.86 -6.36 7.36
N ILE A 86 -2.77 -5.89 6.12
CA ILE A 86 -3.37 -6.56 4.95
C ILE A 86 -2.34 -7.45 4.27
N VAL A 87 -2.61 -8.75 4.23
CA VAL A 87 -1.75 -9.72 3.54
C VAL A 87 -2.00 -9.69 2.04
N VAL A 88 -0.91 -9.62 1.27
CA VAL A 88 -0.85 -9.78 -0.19
C VAL A 88 -0.12 -11.11 -0.48
N PRO A 89 -0.85 -12.18 -0.81
CA PRO A 89 -0.26 -13.52 -0.98
C PRO A 89 0.80 -13.55 -2.09
N ALA A 90 1.80 -14.44 -1.97
CA ALA A 90 2.77 -14.69 -3.04
C ALA A 90 2.08 -15.03 -4.37
N GLY A 91 2.43 -14.33 -5.45
CA GLY A 91 1.80 -14.49 -6.76
C GLY A 91 0.33 -14.07 -6.82
N GLY A 92 -0.20 -13.43 -5.77
CA GLY A 92 -1.59 -13.03 -5.64
C GLY A 92 -1.78 -11.53 -5.53
N GLU A 93 -2.97 -11.13 -5.09
CA GLU A 93 -3.36 -9.73 -4.94
C GLU A 93 -4.25 -9.50 -3.72
N ALA A 94 -4.30 -8.25 -3.25
CA ALA A 94 -5.24 -7.76 -2.26
C ALA A 94 -5.89 -6.46 -2.77
N THR A 95 -7.21 -6.39 -2.74
CA THR A 95 -7.97 -5.24 -3.24
C THR A 95 -8.45 -4.38 -2.08
N LEU A 96 -8.03 -3.11 -2.07
CA LEU A 96 -8.53 -2.08 -1.18
C LEU A 96 -9.57 -1.25 -1.95
N ALA A 97 -10.85 -1.50 -1.69
CA ALA A 97 -11.98 -0.91 -2.43
C ALA A 97 -13.08 -0.39 -1.50
N ARG A 98 -13.98 0.42 -2.08
CA ARG A 98 -15.14 0.99 -1.36
C ARG A 98 -16.02 -0.13 -0.81
N GLY A 99 -16.34 -0.06 0.48
CA GLY A 99 -17.12 -1.10 1.17
C GLY A 99 -16.28 -2.27 1.70
N GLY A 100 -14.97 -2.27 1.48
CA GLY A 100 -14.02 -3.20 2.10
C GLY A 100 -12.85 -2.46 2.75
N ASP A 101 -11.66 -3.03 2.60
CA ASP A 101 -10.42 -2.46 3.11
C ASP A 101 -10.02 -1.22 2.30
N HIS A 102 -9.45 -0.22 2.97
CA HIS A 102 -9.01 1.03 2.37
C HIS A 102 -8.02 1.76 3.27
N VAL A 103 -7.31 2.73 2.69
CA VAL A 103 -6.47 3.65 3.46
C VAL A 103 -7.30 4.88 3.80
N MET A 104 -7.63 5.07 5.08
CA MET A 104 -8.31 6.26 5.57
C MET A 104 -7.30 7.39 5.78
N LEU A 105 -7.59 8.57 5.21
CA LEU A 105 -6.77 9.78 5.33
C LEU A 105 -7.49 10.77 6.25
N MET A 106 -6.90 11.06 7.41
CA MET A 106 -7.49 11.93 8.43
C MET A 106 -6.64 13.19 8.65
N GLY A 107 -7.32 14.34 8.74
CA GLY A 107 -6.65 15.62 8.90
C GLY A 107 -5.91 16.02 7.62
N LEU A 108 -6.63 16.01 6.49
CA LEU A 108 -6.08 16.45 5.21
C LEU A 108 -5.47 17.85 5.34
N THR A 109 -4.26 18.00 4.80
CA THR A 109 -3.53 19.28 4.79
C THR A 109 -4.14 20.27 3.79
N GLN A 110 -4.76 19.73 2.73
CA GLN A 110 -5.57 20.44 1.75
C GLN A 110 -6.73 19.54 1.28
N PRO A 111 -7.87 20.10 0.85
CA PRO A 111 -8.95 19.32 0.24
C PRO A 111 -8.44 18.54 -0.99
N LEU A 112 -8.93 17.31 -1.17
CA LEU A 112 -8.59 16.51 -2.36
C LEU A 112 -9.49 16.91 -3.54
N ALA A 113 -8.96 17.69 -4.49
CA ALA A 113 -9.68 18.10 -5.70
C ALA A 113 -9.34 17.19 -6.89
N ASN A 114 -10.28 17.05 -7.84
CA ASN A 114 -10.04 16.24 -9.04
C ASN A 114 -8.82 16.74 -9.82
N GLY A 115 -7.97 15.80 -10.23
CA GLY A 115 -6.73 16.09 -10.94
C GLY A 115 -5.52 16.33 -10.04
N ASP A 116 -5.71 16.42 -8.72
CA ASP A 116 -4.60 16.37 -7.75
C ASP A 116 -3.98 14.97 -7.69
N GLU A 117 -2.82 14.85 -7.07
CA GLU A 117 -2.17 13.57 -6.74
C GLU A 117 -1.93 13.44 -5.24
N VAL A 118 -2.12 12.24 -4.70
CA VAL A 118 -1.78 11.86 -3.34
C VAL A 118 -0.59 10.90 -3.39
N ALA A 119 0.54 11.32 -2.81
CA ALA A 119 1.70 10.46 -2.62
C ALA A 119 1.52 9.60 -1.36
N LEU A 120 1.72 8.30 -1.49
CA LEU A 120 1.67 7.32 -0.40
C LEU A 120 3.01 6.58 -0.31
N THR A 121 3.43 6.29 0.91
CA THR A 121 4.46 5.30 1.21
C THR A 121 3.78 4.13 1.90
N LEU A 122 3.73 3.00 1.21
CA LEU A 122 3.16 1.74 1.68
C LEU A 122 4.29 0.91 2.31
N ASP A 123 4.16 0.58 3.58
CA ASP A 123 5.16 -0.21 4.31
C ASP A 123 4.71 -1.67 4.42
N PHE A 124 5.43 -2.56 3.74
CA PHE A 124 5.17 -4.00 3.75
C PHE A 124 6.07 -4.77 4.74
N GLY A 125 6.69 -4.07 5.70
CA GLY A 125 7.57 -4.67 6.69
C GLY A 125 8.80 -5.31 6.04
N ASP A 126 8.95 -6.62 6.20
CA ASP A 126 10.10 -7.37 5.66
C ASP A 126 10.16 -7.35 4.12
N CYS A 127 9.02 -7.13 3.44
CA CYS A 127 8.99 -6.97 1.98
C CYS A 127 9.41 -5.56 1.52
N GLY A 128 9.75 -4.65 2.44
CA GLY A 128 10.18 -3.29 2.15
C GLY A 128 9.02 -2.32 1.92
N THR A 129 9.36 -1.16 1.37
CA THR A 129 8.40 -0.07 1.11
C THR A 129 8.11 0.07 -0.38
N VAL A 130 6.91 0.57 -0.70
CA VAL A 130 6.49 0.94 -2.05
C VAL A 130 5.98 2.36 -2.02
N GLU A 131 6.51 3.21 -2.90
CA GLU A 131 5.97 4.55 -3.13
C GLU A 131 4.93 4.50 -4.23
N ALA A 132 3.78 5.12 -3.99
CA ALA A 132 2.69 5.22 -4.95
C ALA A 132 2.21 6.67 -5.07
N LYS A 133 1.87 7.09 -6.29
CA LYS A 133 1.17 8.35 -6.54
C LYS A 133 -0.19 8.03 -7.11
N LEU A 134 -1.23 8.43 -6.39
CA LEU A 134 -2.60 8.14 -6.75
C LEU A 134 -3.28 9.41 -7.25
N PRO A 135 -3.93 9.40 -8.41
CA PRO A 135 -4.77 10.51 -8.82
C PRO A 135 -5.96 10.65 -7.86
N VAL A 136 -6.37 11.89 -7.62
CA VAL A 136 -7.65 12.17 -6.98
C VAL A 136 -8.76 12.11 -8.01
N ASP A 137 -9.70 11.21 -7.79
CA ASP A 137 -10.90 11.02 -8.60
C ASP A 137 -12.13 10.91 -7.70
N ASN A 138 -12.79 12.06 -7.49
CA ASN A 138 -14.02 12.15 -6.72
C ASN A 138 -15.26 11.70 -7.50
N ASP A 139 -15.17 11.60 -8.83
CA ASP A 139 -16.27 11.19 -9.70
C ASP A 139 -16.30 9.66 -9.91
N ARG A 140 -15.24 8.96 -9.48
CA ARG A 140 -15.16 7.50 -9.54
C ARG A 140 -16.30 6.84 -8.78
N LYS A 141 -17.10 6.07 -9.51
CA LYS A 141 -18.13 5.22 -8.92
C LYS A 141 -17.47 4.04 -8.20
N ALA A 142 -18.15 3.47 -7.20
CA ALA A 142 -17.74 2.15 -6.75
C ALA A 142 -17.88 1.18 -7.92
N ASP A 143 -16.90 0.30 -8.07
CA ASP A 143 -17.07 -0.89 -8.88
C ASP A 143 -18.32 -1.63 -8.40
N ALA A 144 -19.13 -2.13 -9.34
CA ALA A 144 -20.47 -2.69 -9.11
C ALA A 144 -20.52 -3.92 -8.16
N GLY A 145 -19.39 -4.30 -7.54
CA GLY A 145 -19.29 -5.31 -6.50
C GLY A 145 -19.47 -4.80 -5.06
N GLY A 146 -19.55 -3.47 -4.84
CA GLY A 146 -19.71 -2.86 -3.51
C GLY A 146 -21.09 -2.23 -3.23
N GLU A 147 -22.04 -2.36 -4.16
CA GLU A 147 -23.40 -1.83 -4.00
C GLU A 147 -24.25 -2.83 -3.20
N SER A 148 -24.11 -2.81 -1.87
CA SER A 148 -25.16 -3.32 -1.00
C SER A 148 -26.39 -2.40 -1.13
N HIS A 149 -27.30 -2.80 -2.01
CA HIS A 149 -28.63 -2.22 -2.17
C HIS A 149 -29.36 -2.18 -0.82
N ALA A 150 -29.62 -0.98 -0.31
CA ALA A 150 -30.64 -0.76 0.71
C ALA A 150 -31.93 -0.35 0.01
N HIS A 151 -32.96 -1.18 0.14
CA HIS A 151 -34.37 -0.83 -0.05
C HIS A 151 -34.92 -0.20 1.23
#